data_AF-A0A4Q5V6P2-F1
#
_entry.id   AF-A0A4Q5V6P2-F1
#
_cell.length_a   1.000
_cell.length_b   1.000
_cell.length_c   1.000
_cell.angle_alpha   90.00
_cell.angle_beta   90.00
_cell.angle_gamma   90.00
#
_symmetry.space_group_name_H-M   'P 1'
#
loop_
_entity.id
_entity.type
_entity.pdbx_description
1 polymer ?
#
loop_
_entity_poly.entity_id
_entity_poly.type
_entity_poly.pdbx_seq_one_letter_code
_entity_poly.pdbx_strand_id
1 'polypeptide(L)'
;MLPKWIAPLLLISLFISCRKSDTASREGLLQNGTLNTGAYSASGMKAPDGTNWSELQMVSGENVANAAVGFSCHYNSLDNNRIADDFTVPPSQEWTVSKISVYAIYDAYMNTAPFDGLHLQIWKGKPAQPGSKLVFGDPTANVLGKAVDSLLYAIPNSGFPTMVIPAPNRKVWKLTANVRTVLSSGTYWLVWQAHAKSGQEVLSPAVRLKGQRGLMGWNAMGCTAA
;
A
#
# COMPACT_ATOMS: atom_id res chain seq x y z
N MET A 1 -21.61 -13.51 59.08
CA MET A 1 -21.34 -12.25 58.34
C MET A 1 -21.18 -12.61 56.85
N LEU A 2 -21.89 -11.86 55.99
CA LEU A 2 -22.01 -11.93 54.52
C LEU A 2 -20.65 -11.88 53.76
N PRO A 3 -20.58 -12.01 52.41
CA PRO A 3 -20.84 -13.17 51.53
C PRO A 3 -19.71 -13.32 50.47
N LYS A 4 -19.85 -14.21 49.46
CA LYS A 4 -19.73 -13.90 48.00
C LYS A 4 -19.46 -15.15 47.13
N TRP A 5 -20.27 -15.25 46.08
CA TRP A 5 -20.12 -16.10 44.89
C TRP A 5 -18.91 -15.63 44.04
N ILE A 6 -18.41 -16.46 43.10
CA ILE A 6 -18.28 -16.15 41.65
C ILE A 6 -17.40 -17.17 40.89
N ALA A 7 -17.97 -17.60 39.75
CA ALA A 7 -17.54 -18.28 38.53
C ALA A 7 -16.04 -18.64 38.27
N PRO A 8 -15.80 -19.75 37.52
CA PRO A 8 -14.47 -20.09 36.99
C PRO A 8 -14.08 -19.12 35.86
N LEU A 9 -12.88 -18.57 35.94
CA LEU A 9 -12.26 -17.79 34.87
C LEU A 9 -11.77 -18.77 33.78
N LEU A 10 -12.64 -19.12 32.84
CA LEU A 10 -12.24 -19.76 31.60
C LEU A 10 -11.71 -18.68 30.65
N LEU A 11 -10.39 -18.45 30.68
CA LEU A 11 -9.70 -17.62 29.71
C LEU A 11 -9.44 -18.45 28.44
N ILE A 12 -10.34 -18.38 27.45
CA ILE A 12 -10.01 -18.82 26.09
C ILE A 12 -9.26 -17.67 25.42
N SER A 13 -7.94 -17.65 25.62
CA SER A 13 -7.02 -16.81 24.88
C SER A 13 -6.34 -17.64 23.78
N LEU A 14 -6.96 -17.66 22.60
CA LEU A 14 -6.34 -17.91 21.28
C LEU A 14 -7.44 -17.58 20.26
N PHE A 15 -7.26 -16.71 19.27
CA PHE A 15 -6.30 -16.88 18.20
C PHE A 15 -5.54 -15.60 17.87
N ILE A 16 -4.22 -15.70 17.95
CA ILE A 16 -3.31 -14.92 17.11
C ILE A 16 -3.57 -15.38 15.67
N SER A 17 -4.12 -14.49 14.84
CA SER A 17 -3.81 -14.50 13.40
C SER A 17 -3.03 -13.22 13.11
N CYS A 18 -1.76 -13.24 13.46
CA CYS A 18 -0.81 -12.23 13.03
C CYS A 18 -0.34 -12.63 11.63
N ARG A 19 -0.74 -11.90 10.60
CA ARG A 19 0.00 -11.74 9.34
C ARG A 19 -0.56 -10.60 8.48
N LYS A 20 0.02 -9.43 8.67
CA LYS A 20 0.74 -8.56 7.71
C LYS A 20 1.20 -7.42 8.62
N SER A 21 2.47 -7.43 9.03
CA SER A 21 2.98 -6.64 10.16
C SER A 21 2.45 -5.20 10.15
N ASP A 22 1.96 -4.75 11.30
CA ASP A 22 1.46 -3.40 11.57
C ASP A 22 0.17 -2.96 10.84
N THR A 23 -0.76 -3.89 10.60
CA THR A 23 -2.17 -3.52 10.36
C THR A 23 -2.82 -3.13 11.70
N ALA A 24 -2.51 -1.94 12.21
CA ALA A 24 -3.30 -1.36 13.30
C ALA A 24 -4.67 -0.97 12.72
N SER A 25 -5.70 -1.78 12.94
CA SER A 25 -7.08 -1.35 12.73
C SER A 25 -7.43 -0.35 13.84
N ARG A 26 -7.11 0.92 13.62
CA ARG A 26 -7.57 2.00 14.50
C ARG A 26 -8.87 2.54 13.93
N GLU A 27 -9.97 2.37 14.68
CA GLU A 27 -11.26 3.06 14.44
C GLU A 27 -11.73 3.05 12.96
N GLY A 28 -11.81 1.87 12.34
CA GLY A 28 -12.33 1.73 10.97
C GLY A 28 -11.33 2.04 9.84
N LEU A 29 -10.05 2.21 10.15
CA LEU A 29 -8.97 2.29 9.15
C LEU A 29 -8.19 0.98 9.06
N LEU A 30 -8.12 0.40 7.87
CA LEU A 30 -7.13 -0.64 7.54
C LEU A 30 -5.93 0.03 6.86
N GLN A 31 -4.72 -0.18 7.41
CA GLN A 31 -3.48 0.27 6.80
C GLN A 31 -2.59 -0.92 6.44
N ASN A 32 -2.30 -1.08 5.14
CA ASN A 32 -1.55 -2.21 4.59
C ASN A 32 -0.02 -1.98 4.61
N GLY A 33 0.52 -1.58 5.76
CA GLY A 33 1.95 -1.34 5.98
C GLY A 33 2.39 0.14 5.95
N THR A 34 3.71 0.35 6.10
CA THR A 34 4.33 1.69 6.12
C THR A 34 5.20 1.95 4.90
N LEU A 35 5.31 3.21 4.50
CA LEU A 35 6.26 3.70 3.50
C LEU A 35 7.38 4.55 4.11
N ASN A 36 7.20 5.02 5.34
CA ASN A 36 8.11 5.96 5.98
C ASN A 36 9.30 5.21 6.59
N THR A 37 10.52 5.55 6.17
CA THR A 37 11.78 5.02 6.70
C THR A 37 12.54 6.04 7.55
N GLY A 38 11.97 7.22 7.79
CA GLY A 38 12.47 8.25 8.68
C GLY A 38 13.23 9.37 7.98
N ALA A 39 13.72 10.32 8.79
CA ALA A 39 14.34 11.56 8.31
C ALA A 39 15.77 11.38 7.77
N TYR A 40 16.41 10.22 7.98
CA TYR A 40 17.77 9.93 7.54
C TYR A 40 17.77 8.67 6.67
N SER A 41 18.51 8.73 5.55
CA SER A 41 18.72 7.58 4.67
C SER A 41 19.75 6.62 5.26
N ALA A 42 19.90 5.43 4.67
CA ALA A 42 20.94 4.47 5.03
C ALA A 42 22.36 5.03 4.86
N SER A 43 22.58 5.95 3.91
CA SER A 43 23.83 6.70 3.75
C SER A 43 23.99 7.90 4.70
N GLY A 44 23.07 8.10 5.64
CA GLY A 44 23.13 9.17 6.64
C GLY A 44 22.64 10.54 6.15
N MET A 45 22.07 10.62 4.95
CA MET A 45 21.59 11.89 4.40
C MET A 45 20.23 12.27 4.98
N LYS A 46 20.13 13.50 5.49
CA LYS A 46 18.87 14.06 5.98
C LYS A 46 17.91 14.32 4.81
N ALA A 47 16.66 13.92 4.95
CA ALA A 47 15.58 14.30 4.03
C ALA A 47 15.35 15.82 4.09
N PRO A 48 14.79 16.44 3.02
CA PRO A 48 14.36 17.83 3.08
C PRO A 48 13.46 18.11 4.29
N ASP A 49 13.54 19.32 4.82
CA ASP A 49 12.79 19.70 6.03
C ASP A 49 11.28 19.47 5.87
N GLY A 50 10.65 18.92 6.91
CA GLY A 50 9.24 18.56 6.90
C GLY A 50 8.89 17.28 6.14
N THR A 51 9.89 16.55 5.62
CA THR A 51 9.69 15.30 4.87
C THR A 51 10.49 14.13 5.44
N ASN A 52 10.17 12.91 5.02
CA ASN A 52 10.93 11.71 5.32
C ASN A 52 11.31 10.94 4.05
N TRP A 53 12.26 10.02 4.19
CA TRP A 53 12.55 9.05 3.13
C TRP A 53 11.52 7.91 3.12
N SER A 54 11.31 7.37 1.93
CA SER A 54 10.71 6.07 1.65
C SER A 54 11.75 5.22 0.93
N GLU A 55 12.75 4.77 1.69
CA GLU A 55 13.94 4.11 1.17
C GLU A 55 13.75 2.60 0.96
N LEU A 56 14.31 2.05 -0.12
CA LEU A 56 14.29 0.59 -0.34
C LEU A 56 15.21 -0.09 0.65
N GLN A 57 14.79 -1.24 1.14
CA GLN A 57 15.43 -1.89 2.27
C GLN A 57 16.38 -2.97 1.76
N MET A 58 17.50 -3.14 2.47
CA MET A 58 18.34 -4.34 2.37
C MET A 58 17.77 -5.42 3.29
N VAL A 59 18.13 -6.68 3.06
CA VAL A 59 17.91 -7.73 4.06
C VAL A 59 19.05 -7.68 5.06
N SER A 60 18.72 -7.62 6.35
CA SER A 60 19.74 -7.67 7.41
C SER A 60 20.59 -8.94 7.27
N GLY A 61 21.91 -8.77 7.20
CA GLY A 61 22.85 -9.88 7.01
C GLY A 61 23.14 -10.26 5.55
N GLU A 62 22.51 -9.60 4.58
CA GLU A 62 22.82 -9.75 3.15
C GLU A 62 23.36 -8.44 2.56
N ASN A 63 24.32 -8.52 1.64
CA ASN A 63 24.84 -7.36 0.89
C ASN A 63 24.02 -7.04 -0.38
N VAL A 64 22.70 -7.25 -0.33
CA VAL A 64 21.81 -7.09 -1.49
C VAL A 64 20.61 -6.23 -1.13
N ALA A 65 20.32 -5.24 -1.98
CA ALA A 65 19.18 -4.33 -1.83
C ALA A 65 18.33 -4.29 -3.09
N ASN A 66 17.06 -3.90 -2.93
CA ASN A 66 16.18 -3.64 -4.07
C ASN A 66 16.57 -2.33 -4.76
N ALA A 67 16.46 -2.30 -6.10
CA ALA A 67 16.67 -1.09 -6.90
C ALA A 67 15.36 -0.48 -7.44
N ALA A 68 14.31 -1.30 -7.62
CA ALA A 68 13.03 -0.84 -8.16
C ALA A 68 12.20 -0.12 -7.08
N VAL A 69 12.02 1.20 -7.24
CA VAL A 69 11.30 2.05 -6.27
C VAL A 69 9.79 1.81 -6.24
N GLY A 70 9.27 1.09 -7.22
CA GLY A 70 7.88 0.68 -7.27
C GLY A 70 7.64 -0.26 -8.44
N PHE A 71 6.37 -0.56 -8.64
CA PHE A 71 5.88 -1.45 -9.68
C PHE A 71 4.90 -0.69 -10.56
N SER A 72 4.92 -0.95 -11.86
CA SER A 72 4.07 -0.22 -12.81
C SER A 72 2.59 -0.39 -12.50
N CYS A 73 1.87 0.72 -12.37
CA CYS A 73 0.42 0.77 -12.15
C CYS A 73 -0.25 1.86 -13.01
N HIS A 74 0.34 2.19 -14.15
CA HIS A 74 -0.17 3.26 -14.99
C HIS A 74 -1.43 2.86 -15.76
N TYR A 75 -2.30 3.84 -15.97
CA TYR A 75 -3.36 3.83 -16.94
C TYR A 75 -3.00 4.85 -18.02
N ASN A 76 -2.90 4.44 -19.28
CA ASN A 76 -2.76 5.36 -20.43
C ASN A 76 -3.33 4.69 -21.71
N SER A 77 -3.23 5.39 -22.84
CA SER A 77 -3.79 4.93 -24.12
C SER A 77 -2.99 3.82 -24.81
N LEU A 78 -1.75 3.58 -24.38
CA LEU A 78 -0.81 2.64 -25.02
C LEU A 78 -0.73 1.33 -24.22
N ASP A 79 -0.64 1.44 -22.90
CA ASP A 79 -0.44 0.35 -21.97
C ASP A 79 -1.26 0.57 -20.68
N ASN A 80 -1.68 -0.53 -20.08
CA ASN A 80 -2.48 -0.53 -18.85
C ASN A 80 -1.95 -1.58 -17.88
N ASN A 81 -1.15 -1.12 -16.93
CA ASN A 81 -0.61 -1.96 -15.86
C ASN A 81 -1.43 -1.81 -14.58
N ARG A 82 -1.92 -2.93 -14.04
CA ARG A 82 -2.63 -2.99 -12.76
C ARG A 82 -1.78 -3.68 -11.72
N ILE A 83 -1.97 -3.28 -10.48
CA ILE A 83 -1.48 -4.02 -9.33
C ILE A 83 -2.68 -4.40 -8.48
N ALA A 84 -2.60 -5.58 -7.86
CA ALA A 84 -3.57 -6.04 -6.90
C ALA A 84 -2.89 -6.47 -5.59
N ASP A 85 -3.57 -6.25 -4.47
CA ASP A 85 -3.16 -6.74 -3.16
C ASP A 85 -4.39 -7.11 -2.33
N ASP A 86 -4.23 -8.08 -1.45
CA ASP A 86 -5.32 -8.65 -0.68
C ASP A 86 -5.59 -7.89 0.63
N PHE A 87 -6.82 -8.05 1.12
CA PHE A 87 -7.22 -7.68 2.46
C PHE A 87 -8.37 -8.58 2.94
N THR A 88 -8.53 -8.67 4.25
CA THR A 88 -9.57 -9.51 4.86
C THR A 88 -10.51 -8.65 5.67
N VAL A 89 -11.80 -8.81 5.40
CA VAL A 89 -12.87 -8.40 6.32
C VAL A 89 -13.03 -9.55 7.33
N PRO A 90 -12.78 -9.34 8.63
CA PRO A 90 -12.79 -10.40 9.63
C PRO A 90 -14.14 -11.14 9.71
N PRO A 91 -14.15 -12.39 10.21
CA PRO A 91 -15.38 -13.13 10.45
C PRO A 91 -16.39 -12.32 11.28
N SER A 92 -17.67 -12.43 10.91
CA SER A 92 -18.78 -11.73 11.58
C SER A 92 -18.70 -10.19 11.57
N GLN A 93 -17.85 -9.61 10.70
CA GLN A 93 -17.83 -8.18 10.44
C GLN A 93 -18.43 -7.84 9.09
N GLU A 94 -18.95 -6.62 9.01
CA GLU A 94 -19.34 -5.96 7.78
C GLU A 94 -18.68 -4.58 7.75
N TRP A 95 -18.04 -4.26 6.63
CA TRP A 95 -17.37 -2.97 6.44
C TRP A 95 -18.12 -2.13 5.44
N THR A 96 -18.56 -0.94 5.86
CA THR A 96 -18.97 0.11 4.93
C THR A 96 -17.73 0.89 4.49
N VAL A 97 -17.25 0.62 3.29
CA VAL A 97 -16.05 1.26 2.73
C VAL A 97 -16.44 2.58 2.08
N SER A 98 -16.02 3.68 2.71
CA SER A 98 -16.33 5.05 2.25
C SER A 98 -15.18 5.72 1.48
N LYS A 99 -13.94 5.28 1.73
CA LYS A 99 -12.73 5.83 1.13
C LYS A 99 -11.68 4.75 0.96
N ILE A 100 -10.93 4.86 -0.13
CA ILE A 100 -9.72 4.06 -0.36
C ILE A 100 -8.59 5.03 -0.68
N SER A 101 -7.42 4.77 -0.12
CA SER A 101 -6.20 5.50 -0.46
C SER A 101 -5.12 4.55 -0.94
N VAL A 102 -4.54 4.87 -2.08
CA VAL A 102 -3.33 4.22 -2.60
C VAL A 102 -2.21 5.25 -2.69
N TYR A 103 -0.98 4.78 -2.84
CA TYR A 103 0.18 5.64 -3.02
C TYR A 103 0.74 5.46 -4.43
N ALA A 104 1.22 6.56 -5.01
CA ALA A 104 1.76 6.59 -6.35
C ALA A 104 3.03 7.43 -6.40
N ILE A 105 3.97 7.00 -7.25
CA ILE A 105 5.21 7.70 -7.57
C ILE A 105 5.16 8.06 -9.05
N TYR A 106 5.53 9.30 -9.34
CA TYR A 106 5.86 9.77 -10.68
C TYR A 106 7.38 9.92 -10.74
N ASP A 107 8.03 9.42 -11.79
CA ASP A 107 9.51 9.41 -11.89
C ASP A 107 10.10 10.78 -12.28
N ALA A 108 9.61 11.83 -11.65
CA ALA A 108 10.16 13.17 -11.72
C ALA A 108 9.75 13.99 -10.50
N TYR A 109 10.51 15.05 -10.23
CA TYR A 109 10.19 15.98 -9.17
C TYR A 109 9.03 16.87 -9.58
N MET A 110 7.98 16.91 -8.76
CA MET A 110 6.78 17.71 -9.01
C MET A 110 6.38 18.49 -7.75
N ASN A 111 6.08 19.77 -7.92
CA ASN A 111 5.59 20.62 -6.82
C ASN A 111 4.08 20.47 -6.59
N THR A 112 3.35 20.03 -7.61
CA THR A 112 1.90 19.77 -7.58
C THR A 112 1.63 18.32 -7.96
N ALA A 113 0.54 17.74 -7.46
CA ALA A 113 0.19 16.36 -7.78
C ALA A 113 0.07 16.15 -9.30
N PRO A 114 0.88 15.25 -9.90
CA PRO A 114 0.89 15.01 -11.34
C PRO A 114 -0.22 14.06 -11.80
N PHE A 115 -1.19 13.75 -10.94
CA PHE A 115 -2.24 12.75 -11.19
C PHE A 115 -3.60 13.42 -11.37
N ASP A 116 -4.38 12.87 -12.30
CA ASP A 116 -5.75 13.24 -12.61
C ASP A 116 -6.67 12.01 -12.72
N GLY A 117 -6.12 10.79 -12.69
CA GLY A 117 -6.90 9.56 -12.69
C GLY A 117 -6.51 8.53 -11.63
N LEU A 118 -7.50 7.85 -11.07
CA LEU A 118 -7.37 6.67 -10.24
C LEU A 118 -8.52 5.72 -10.58
N HIS A 119 -8.19 4.50 -10.98
CA HIS A 119 -9.14 3.44 -11.31
C HIS A 119 -9.02 2.34 -10.27
N LEU A 120 -10.14 1.91 -9.69
CA LEU A 120 -10.16 0.92 -8.62
C LEU A 120 -11.18 -0.18 -8.91
N GLN A 121 -10.81 -1.42 -8.58
CA GLN A 121 -11.74 -2.53 -8.51
C GLN A 121 -11.55 -3.27 -7.18
N ILE A 122 -12.63 -3.84 -6.65
CA ILE A 122 -12.57 -4.77 -5.53
C ILE A 122 -13.10 -6.11 -6.00
N TRP A 123 -12.31 -7.16 -5.81
CA TRP A 123 -12.68 -8.53 -6.12
C TRP A 123 -12.86 -9.33 -4.83
N LYS A 124 -13.88 -10.17 -4.75
CA LYS A 124 -13.98 -11.24 -3.74
C LYS A 124 -13.26 -12.45 -4.31
N GLY A 125 -12.09 -12.77 -3.75
CA GLY A 125 -11.12 -13.71 -4.33
C GLY A 125 -10.08 -13.04 -5.22
N LYS A 126 -9.00 -13.79 -5.52
CA LYS A 126 -7.85 -13.31 -6.30
C LYS A 126 -8.26 -12.95 -7.75
N PRO A 127 -7.94 -11.77 -8.29
CA PRO A 127 -8.32 -11.38 -9.64
C PRO A 127 -7.84 -12.41 -10.68
N ALA A 128 -8.63 -12.56 -11.75
CA ALA A 128 -8.38 -13.51 -12.84
C ALA A 128 -8.27 -15.01 -12.43
N GLN A 129 -8.76 -15.38 -11.24
CA GLN A 129 -8.89 -16.78 -10.84
C GLN A 129 -10.34 -17.26 -10.98
N PRO A 130 -10.58 -18.54 -11.35
CA PRO A 130 -11.91 -19.12 -11.35
C PRO A 130 -12.61 -18.95 -9.99
N GLY A 131 -13.88 -18.53 -10.01
CA GLY A 131 -14.70 -18.33 -8.80
C GLY A 131 -14.55 -16.96 -8.14
N SER A 132 -13.58 -16.13 -8.56
CA SER A 132 -13.47 -14.75 -8.10
C SER A 132 -14.56 -13.86 -8.71
N LYS A 133 -15.07 -12.90 -7.93
CA LYS A 133 -16.18 -12.03 -8.34
C LYS A 133 -15.83 -10.56 -8.15
N LEU A 134 -16.07 -9.75 -9.18
CA LEU A 134 -16.00 -8.29 -9.06
C LEU A 134 -17.16 -7.82 -8.16
N VAL A 135 -16.86 -7.07 -7.10
CA VAL A 135 -17.86 -6.57 -6.13
C VAL A 135 -17.95 -5.04 -6.10
N PHE A 136 -16.97 -4.33 -6.63
CA PHE A 136 -17.02 -2.87 -6.77
C PHE A 136 -16.10 -2.39 -7.89
N GLY A 137 -16.50 -1.30 -8.53
CA GLY A 137 -15.71 -0.55 -9.48
C GLY A 137 -15.60 -1.21 -10.85
N ASP A 138 -14.93 -0.52 -11.75
CA ASP A 138 -14.62 -0.98 -13.09
C ASP A 138 -13.24 -0.39 -13.47
N PRO A 139 -12.61 -0.90 -14.54
CA PRO A 139 -11.24 -0.52 -14.85
C PRO A 139 -11.10 0.80 -15.61
N THR A 140 -12.18 1.46 -16.00
CA THR A 140 -12.17 2.66 -16.87
C THR A 140 -12.77 3.89 -16.20
N ALA A 141 -13.56 3.73 -15.15
CA ALA A 141 -14.14 4.84 -14.40
C ALA A 141 -13.12 5.48 -13.46
N ASN A 142 -12.80 6.75 -13.73
CA ASN A 142 -11.97 7.54 -12.85
C ASN A 142 -12.72 7.86 -11.54
N VAL A 143 -12.17 7.41 -10.42
CA VAL A 143 -12.70 7.62 -9.07
C VAL A 143 -11.78 8.49 -8.19
N LEU A 144 -10.81 9.19 -8.78
CA LEU A 144 -9.91 10.07 -8.05
C LEU A 144 -10.68 11.23 -7.41
N GLY A 145 -10.71 11.28 -6.09
CA GLY A 145 -11.27 12.42 -5.34
C GLY A 145 -10.23 13.48 -5.02
N LYS A 146 -9.02 13.07 -4.62
CA LYS A 146 -7.90 13.98 -4.36
C LYS A 146 -6.55 13.29 -4.49
N ALA A 147 -5.55 14.07 -4.85
CA ALA A 147 -4.14 13.70 -4.83
C ALA A 147 -3.37 14.70 -3.96
N VAL A 148 -2.70 14.23 -2.92
CA VAL A 148 -1.95 15.09 -1.97
C VAL A 148 -0.54 14.58 -1.76
N ASP A 149 0.38 15.49 -1.46
CA ASP A 149 1.74 15.14 -1.07
C ASP A 149 1.70 14.31 0.22
N SER A 150 2.45 13.19 0.26
CA SER A 150 2.57 12.37 1.47
C SER A 150 3.72 12.80 2.38
N LEU A 151 4.49 13.81 1.96
CA LEU A 151 5.72 14.27 2.62
C LEU A 151 6.80 13.20 2.67
N LEU A 152 6.84 12.34 1.65
CA LEU A 152 7.82 11.27 1.48
C LEU A 152 8.54 11.39 0.14
N TYR A 153 9.85 11.12 0.15
CA TYR A 153 10.65 10.93 -1.06
C TYR A 153 11.04 9.46 -1.22
N ALA A 154 10.62 8.84 -2.33
CA ALA A 154 10.97 7.48 -2.66
C ALA A 154 12.40 7.41 -3.23
N ILE A 155 13.25 6.60 -2.61
CA ILE A 155 14.63 6.41 -3.07
C ILE A 155 14.98 4.91 -3.12
N PRO A 156 15.90 4.51 -4.02
CA PRO A 156 16.61 3.25 -3.90
C PRO A 156 17.36 3.17 -2.58
N ASN A 157 17.85 1.98 -2.22
CA ASN A 157 18.73 1.88 -1.06
C ASN A 157 19.99 2.71 -1.31
N SER A 158 20.31 3.60 -0.38
CA SER A 158 21.42 4.54 -0.50
C SER A 158 22.72 4.03 0.14
N GLY A 159 22.66 2.95 0.93
CA GLY A 159 23.82 2.37 1.60
C GLY A 159 24.47 1.22 0.83
N PHE A 160 23.72 0.52 -0.02
CA PHE A 160 24.13 -0.73 -0.66
C PHE A 160 23.67 -0.86 -2.12
N PRO A 161 24.41 -1.60 -2.97
CA PRO A 161 25.71 -2.24 -2.68
C PRO A 161 26.86 -1.23 -2.58
N THR A 162 26.65 -0.01 -3.09
CA THR A 162 27.58 1.10 -2.97
C THR A 162 26.84 2.26 -2.32
N MET A 163 27.51 2.96 -1.42
CA MET A 163 26.95 4.15 -0.81
C MET A 163 26.75 5.25 -1.86
N VAL A 164 25.55 5.82 -1.91
CA VAL A 164 25.17 6.91 -2.82
C VAL A 164 24.49 8.01 -2.01
N ILE A 165 24.71 9.26 -2.42
CA ILE A 165 23.96 10.41 -1.89
C ILE A 165 22.60 10.44 -2.59
N PRO A 166 21.47 10.14 -1.92
CA PRO A 166 20.17 10.16 -2.56
C PRO A 166 19.75 11.59 -2.90
N ALA A 167 19.09 11.75 -4.05
CA ALA A 167 18.44 12.99 -4.45
C ALA A 167 16.92 12.90 -4.21
N PRO A 168 16.26 13.94 -3.67
CA PRO A 168 14.83 13.96 -3.40
C PRO A 168 14.00 14.22 -4.67
N ASN A 169 14.19 13.39 -5.70
CA ASN A 169 13.61 13.63 -7.03
C ASN A 169 12.23 12.98 -7.22
N ARG A 170 11.79 12.12 -6.30
CA ARG A 170 10.56 11.31 -6.45
C ARG A 170 9.68 11.47 -5.23
N LYS A 171 8.67 12.33 -5.33
CA LYS A 171 7.66 12.40 -4.27
C LYS A 171 6.72 11.20 -4.33
N VAL A 172 6.35 10.71 -3.16
CA VAL A 172 5.22 9.78 -3.03
C VAL A 172 3.95 10.60 -2.81
N TRP A 173 2.92 10.30 -3.59
CA TRP A 173 1.64 10.98 -3.53
C TRP A 173 0.57 10.03 -2.99
N LYS A 174 -0.32 10.54 -2.16
CA LYS A 174 -1.50 9.82 -1.68
C LYS A 174 -2.68 10.15 -2.58
N LEU A 175 -3.18 9.14 -3.29
CA LEU A 175 -4.37 9.23 -4.13
C LEU A 175 -5.55 8.66 -3.35
N THR A 176 -6.60 9.46 -3.16
CA THR A 176 -7.79 9.05 -2.40
C THR A 176 -9.01 9.03 -3.30
N ALA A 177 -9.71 7.90 -3.34
CA ALA A 177 -11.02 7.75 -3.94
C ALA A 177 -12.12 7.81 -2.88
N ASN A 178 -13.26 8.38 -3.26
CA ASN A 178 -14.50 8.18 -2.52
C ASN A 178 -15.16 6.91 -3.04
N VAL A 179 -15.46 5.98 -2.14
CA VAL A 179 -16.02 4.66 -2.45
C VAL A 179 -17.33 4.52 -1.69
N ARG A 180 -18.27 3.74 -2.20
CA ARG A 180 -19.51 3.41 -1.50
C ARG A 180 -19.83 1.95 -1.76
N THR A 181 -19.29 1.08 -0.94
CA THR A 181 -19.58 -0.35 -1.00
C THR A 181 -19.63 -0.96 0.39
N VAL A 182 -20.38 -2.05 0.52
CA VAL A 182 -20.50 -2.82 1.75
C VAL A 182 -19.87 -4.18 1.49
N LEU A 183 -18.90 -4.54 2.33
CA LEU A 183 -18.18 -5.80 2.24
C LEU A 183 -18.48 -6.63 3.48
N SER A 184 -19.10 -7.79 3.28
CA SER A 184 -19.25 -8.80 4.34
C SER A 184 -17.93 -9.52 4.62
N SER A 185 -17.90 -10.35 5.65
CA SER A 185 -16.71 -11.14 5.97
C SER A 185 -16.17 -11.93 4.76
N GLY A 186 -14.86 -11.90 4.56
CA GLY A 186 -14.19 -12.60 3.47
C GLY A 186 -12.85 -12.00 3.08
N THR A 187 -12.18 -12.67 2.13
CA THR A 187 -10.93 -12.18 1.52
C THR A 187 -11.23 -11.49 0.21
N TYR A 188 -10.74 -10.26 0.12
CA TYR A 188 -10.91 -9.37 -1.03
C TYR A 188 -9.56 -8.97 -1.58
N TRP A 189 -9.57 -8.48 -2.82
CA TRP A 189 -8.41 -7.93 -3.50
C TRP A 189 -8.75 -6.55 -4.02
N LEU A 190 -7.95 -5.56 -3.65
CA LEU A 190 -8.00 -4.25 -4.25
C LEU A 190 -7.11 -4.27 -5.49
N VAL A 191 -7.66 -3.89 -6.64
CA VAL A 191 -6.91 -3.67 -7.89
C VAL A 191 -6.89 -2.18 -8.17
N TRP A 192 -5.73 -1.62 -8.52
CA TRP A 192 -5.61 -0.20 -8.82
C TRP A 192 -4.71 0.12 -10.00
N GLN A 193 -5.02 1.25 -10.64
CA GLN A 193 -4.16 1.99 -11.57
C GLN A 193 -4.30 3.48 -11.36
N ALA A 194 -3.28 4.24 -11.70
CA ALA A 194 -3.32 5.69 -11.70
C ALA A 194 -2.92 6.26 -13.07
N HIS A 195 -3.54 7.36 -13.46
CA HIS A 195 -3.19 8.11 -14.66
C HIS A 195 -2.41 9.36 -14.24
N ALA A 196 -1.23 9.54 -14.83
CA ALA A 196 -0.50 10.80 -14.76
C ALA A 196 -0.97 11.72 -15.88
N LYS A 197 -1.09 13.03 -15.60
CA LYS A 197 -1.52 14.05 -16.58
C LYS A 197 -0.68 14.06 -17.85
N SER A 198 0.58 13.62 -17.76
CA SER A 198 1.51 13.52 -18.88
C SER A 198 1.35 12.25 -19.71
N GLY A 199 0.52 11.30 -19.28
CA GLY A 199 0.39 9.94 -19.84
C GLY A 199 1.60 9.03 -19.58
N GLN A 200 2.62 9.52 -18.86
CA GLN A 200 3.84 8.76 -18.54
C GLN A 200 3.60 7.73 -17.45
N GLU A 201 4.60 6.88 -17.22
CA GLU A 201 4.54 5.80 -16.24
C GLU A 201 4.27 6.30 -14.82
N VAL A 202 3.49 5.49 -14.10
CA VAL A 202 3.16 5.64 -12.69
C VAL A 202 3.55 4.36 -11.98
N LEU A 203 4.21 4.50 -10.83
CA LEU A 203 4.66 3.38 -10.02
C LEU A 203 3.89 3.35 -8.70
N SER A 204 3.44 2.16 -8.29
CA SER A 204 2.98 1.91 -6.92
C SER A 204 4.19 1.56 -6.07
N PRO A 205 4.44 2.24 -4.94
CA PRO A 205 5.52 1.88 -4.04
C PRO A 205 5.25 0.54 -3.37
N ALA A 206 6.30 -0.26 -3.18
CA ALA A 206 6.28 -1.37 -2.24
C ALA A 206 6.30 -0.85 -0.80
N VAL A 207 5.72 -1.61 0.14
CA VAL A 207 5.84 -1.35 1.58
C VAL A 207 7.32 -1.36 2.00
N ARG A 208 7.70 -0.45 2.91
CA ARG A 208 9.09 -0.23 3.35
C ARG A 208 9.25 -0.61 4.83
N LEU A 209 9.73 -1.82 5.08
CA LEU A 209 10.04 -2.30 6.44
C LEU A 209 11.53 -2.24 6.72
N LYS A 210 11.96 -1.48 7.74
CA LYS A 210 13.39 -1.34 8.02
C LYS A 210 14.09 -2.70 8.18
N GLY A 211 15.14 -2.91 7.40
CA GLY A 211 15.96 -4.13 7.42
C GLY A 211 15.32 -5.37 6.77
N GLN A 212 14.16 -5.23 6.11
CA GLN A 212 13.45 -6.33 5.45
C GLN A 212 12.91 -5.92 4.08
N ARG A 213 13.04 -6.80 3.07
CA ARG A 213 12.47 -6.57 1.73
C ARG A 213 11.01 -6.98 1.60
N GLY A 214 10.50 -7.75 2.56
CA GLY A 214 9.12 -8.18 2.64
C GLY A 214 8.90 -9.13 3.80
N LEU A 215 7.65 -9.58 3.94
CA LEU A 215 7.26 -10.55 4.95
C LEU A 215 6.54 -11.75 4.35
N MET A 216 6.59 -12.85 5.10
CA MET A 216 5.84 -14.05 4.78
C MET A 216 4.35 -13.74 4.66
N GLY A 217 3.77 -14.06 3.50
CA GLY A 217 2.36 -13.82 3.19
C GLY A 217 2.09 -12.58 2.34
N TRP A 218 3.07 -11.73 2.07
CA TRP A 218 2.91 -10.65 1.08
C TRP A 218 2.77 -11.27 -0.32
N ASN A 219 1.67 -10.95 -1.01
CA ASN A 219 1.24 -11.64 -2.23
C ASN A 219 0.73 -10.67 -3.32
N ALA A 220 1.06 -9.38 -3.19
CA ALA A 220 0.72 -8.39 -4.20
C ALA A 220 1.23 -8.84 -5.58
N MET A 221 0.43 -8.59 -6.62
CA MET A 221 0.70 -9.09 -7.96
C MET A 221 0.42 -8.01 -9.01
N GLY A 222 1.17 -8.07 -10.11
CA GLY A 222 0.75 -7.41 -11.34
C GLY A 222 -0.48 -8.12 -11.93
N CYS A 223 -1.40 -7.35 -12.49
CA CYS A 223 -2.51 -7.86 -13.27
C CYS A 223 -2.41 -7.29 -14.69
N THR A 224 -2.13 -8.14 -15.66
CA THR A 224 -2.58 -7.91 -17.04
C THR A 224 -4.01 -8.41 -17.08
N ALA A 225 -4.99 -7.55 -17.33
CA ALA A 225 -6.38 -7.99 -17.32
C ALA A 225 -6.60 -9.11 -18.35
N ALA A 226 -7.44 -10.08 -17.99
CA ALA A 226 -8.20 -10.87 -18.96
C ALA A 226 -9.32 -10.00 -19.57
#